data_AF-K6YSA8-F1
#
_entry.id   AF-K6YSA8-F1
#
_cell.length_a   1.000
_cell.length_b   1.000
_cell.length_c   1.000
_cell.angle_alpha   90.00
_cell.angle_beta   90.00
_cell.angle_gamma   90.00
#
_symmetry.space_group_name_H-M   'P 1'
#
loop_
_entity.id
_entity.type
_entity.pdbx_description
1 polymer ?
#
loop_
_entity_poly.entity_id
_entity_poly.type
_entity_poly.pdbx_seq_one_letter_code
_entity_poly.pdbx_strand_id
1 'polypeptide(L)'
;MDMGHCHDQKQREALFDLVLFLIVADGVITEQESEFMHKWLDTIEWNADVSKEEYYTTTLLKCYAAIKTDTVEDYLTHRAKLLIDNDMKQQAMQLVRDVAIADDELDAAEQQAIDLLSELLEK
;
A
#
# COMPACT_ATOMS: atom_id res chain seq x y z
N MET A 1 7.40 -14.83 24.04
CA MET A 1 6.10 -14.15 23.83
C MET A 1 6.32 -13.27 22.62
N ASP A 2 6.09 -13.79 21.42
CA ASP A 2 6.60 -13.19 20.17
C ASP A 2 5.52 -13.14 19.07
N MET A 3 4.28 -13.52 19.39
CA MET A 3 3.18 -13.57 18.41
C MET A 3 2.56 -12.19 18.12
N GLY A 4 2.61 -11.24 19.06
CA GLY A 4 2.06 -9.89 18.84
C GLY A 4 2.85 -9.11 17.79
N HIS A 5 4.16 -8.96 17.99
CA HIS A 5 5.04 -8.21 17.08
C HIS A 5 5.05 -8.71 15.64
N CYS A 6 4.86 -10.02 15.43
CA CYS A 6 4.78 -10.61 14.09
C CYS A 6 3.48 -10.20 13.36
N HIS A 7 2.37 -10.06 14.09
CA HIS A 7 1.11 -9.60 13.51
C HIS A 7 1.15 -8.10 13.22
N ASP A 8 1.75 -7.30 14.09
CA ASP A 8 1.96 -5.86 13.87
C ASP A 8 2.80 -5.61 12.61
N GLN A 9 3.94 -6.29 12.47
CA GLN A 9 4.81 -6.12 11.30
C GLN A 9 4.11 -6.54 10.00
N LYS A 10 3.36 -7.65 9.99
CA LYS A 10 2.60 -8.08 8.80
C LYS A 10 1.52 -7.09 8.38
N GLN A 11 0.91 -6.41 9.36
CA GLN A 11 -0.06 -5.35 9.06
C GLN A 11 0.62 -4.12 8.46
N ARG A 12 1.81 -3.75 8.96
CA ARG A 12 2.61 -2.65 8.39
C ARG A 12 3.09 -2.96 6.97
N GLU A 13 3.50 -4.19 6.73
CA GLU A 13 3.84 -4.71 5.39
C GLU A 13 2.63 -4.66 4.45
N ALA A 14 1.45 -5.09 4.92
CA ALA A 14 0.24 -5.03 4.13
C ALA A 14 -0.18 -3.58 3.83
N LEU A 15 -0.10 -2.69 4.82
CA LEU A 15 -0.36 -1.26 4.67
C LEU A 15 0.59 -0.66 3.62
N PHE A 16 1.88 -0.98 3.72
CA PHE A 16 2.88 -0.57 2.75
C PHE A 16 2.54 -1.05 1.34
N ASP A 17 2.19 -2.33 1.19
CA ASP A 17 1.87 -2.92 -0.11
C ASP A 17 0.66 -2.23 -0.76
N LEU A 18 -0.34 -1.82 0.03
CA LEU A 18 -1.53 -1.11 -0.46
C LEU A 18 -1.19 0.31 -0.93
N VAL A 19 -0.44 1.07 -0.12
CA VAL A 19 -0.06 2.45 -0.46
C VAL A 19 0.85 2.48 -1.68
N LEU A 20 1.86 1.59 -1.71
CA LEU A 20 2.74 1.50 -2.87
C LEU A 20 1.99 1.07 -4.13
N PHE A 21 0.97 0.22 -4.01
CA PHE A 21 0.16 -0.15 -5.18
C PHE A 21 -0.53 1.07 -5.80
N LEU A 22 -1.11 1.95 -5.00
CA LEU A 22 -1.82 3.14 -5.49
C LEU A 22 -0.89 4.05 -6.29
N ILE A 23 0.30 4.33 -5.74
CA ILE A 23 1.35 5.17 -6.37
C ILE A 23 1.87 4.59 -7.71
N VAL A 24 1.62 3.31 -7.98
CA VAL A 24 2.11 2.67 -9.22
C VAL A 24 0.97 2.21 -10.12
N ALA A 25 -0.28 2.43 -9.72
CA ALA A 25 -1.46 1.89 -10.41
C ALA A 25 -1.63 2.50 -11.81
N ASP A 26 -1.27 3.77 -11.97
CA ASP A 26 -1.23 4.50 -13.24
C ASP A 26 -0.05 4.04 -14.15
N GLY A 27 0.93 3.34 -13.57
CA GLY A 27 2.13 2.84 -14.22
C GLY A 27 3.30 3.82 -14.28
N VAL A 28 3.19 5.01 -13.69
CA VAL A 28 4.21 6.07 -13.72
C VAL A 28 4.44 6.65 -12.33
N ILE A 29 5.58 6.33 -11.72
CA ILE A 29 5.96 6.97 -10.45
C ILE A 29 6.61 8.31 -10.74
N THR A 30 5.97 9.39 -10.30
CA THR A 30 6.54 10.74 -10.34
C THR A 30 7.55 10.95 -9.20
N GLU A 31 8.40 11.98 -9.33
CA GLU A 31 9.35 12.35 -8.28
C GLU A 31 8.62 12.72 -6.96
N GLN A 32 7.45 13.35 -7.06
CA GLN A 32 6.64 13.78 -5.92
C GLN A 32 6.09 12.59 -5.13
N GLU A 33 5.58 11.56 -5.83
CA GLU A 33 5.09 10.35 -5.19
C GLU A 33 6.22 9.51 -4.61
N SER A 34 7.37 9.44 -5.29
CA SER A 34 8.57 8.81 -4.75
C SER A 34 9.03 9.50 -3.47
N GLU A 35 9.04 10.83 -3.45
CA GLU A 35 9.37 11.62 -2.25
C GLU A 35 8.36 11.41 -1.12
N PHE A 36 7.07 11.43 -1.43
CA PHE A 36 6.01 11.12 -0.47
C PHE A 36 6.22 9.74 0.14
N MET A 37 6.48 8.74 -0.71
CA MET A 37 6.66 7.35 -0.29
C MET A 37 7.90 7.18 0.59
N HIS A 38 9.01 7.84 0.26
CA HIS A 38 10.21 7.83 1.09
C HIS A 38 10.00 8.52 2.44
N LYS A 39 9.33 9.68 2.46
CA LYS A 39 9.00 10.40 3.70
C LYS A 39 8.08 9.56 4.58
N TRP A 40 7.05 8.94 3.98
CA TRP A 40 6.14 8.07 4.71
C TRP A 40 6.84 6.82 5.22
N LEU A 41 7.69 6.18 4.41
CA LEU A 41 8.51 5.04 4.80
C LEU A 41 9.32 5.30 6.06
N ASP A 42 9.89 6.50 6.21
CA ASP A 42 10.66 6.88 7.41
C ASP A 42 9.81 6.85 8.68
N THR A 43 8.52 7.19 8.58
CA THR A 43 7.57 7.22 9.71
C THR A 43 7.11 5.84 10.18
N ILE A 44 7.26 4.79 9.35
CA ILE A 44 6.80 3.44 9.69
C ILE A 44 7.83 2.76 10.60
N GLU A 45 7.39 2.29 11.77
CA GLU A 45 8.21 1.41 12.61
C GLU A 45 8.41 0.06 11.90
N TRP A 46 9.67 -0.32 11.64
CA TRP A 46 10.00 -1.49 10.85
C TRP A 46 10.82 -2.48 11.66
N ASN A 47 10.28 -3.68 11.81
CA ASN A 47 10.90 -4.77 12.56
C ASN A 47 10.82 -6.07 11.75
N ALA A 48 11.52 -6.09 10.61
CA ALA A 48 11.67 -7.26 9.75
C ALA A 48 13.16 -7.51 9.46
N ASP A 49 13.48 -8.74 9.05
CA ASP A 49 14.84 -9.15 8.66
C ASP A 49 15.33 -8.39 7.41
N VAL A 50 14.40 -8.04 6.52
CA VAL A 50 14.67 -7.29 5.30
C VAL A 50 14.57 -5.78 5.56
N SER A 51 15.39 -4.99 4.86
CA SER A 51 15.33 -3.53 4.97
C SER A 51 14.08 -2.95 4.29
N LYS A 52 13.64 -1.75 4.70
CA LYS A 52 12.54 -1.02 4.05
C LYS A 52 12.77 -0.84 2.54
N GLU A 53 14.01 -0.55 2.14
CA GLU A 53 14.39 -0.35 0.73
C GLU A 53 14.33 -1.65 -0.09
N GLU A 54 14.80 -2.75 0.49
CA GLU A 54 14.72 -4.08 -0.13
C GLU A 54 13.26 -4.54 -0.26
N TYR A 55 12.47 -4.29 0.78
CA TYR A 55 11.04 -4.57 0.77
C TYR A 55 10.31 -3.71 -0.28
N TYR A 56 10.61 -2.41 -0.35
CA TYR A 56 10.09 -1.49 -1.37
C TYR A 56 10.33 -2.02 -2.77
N THR A 57 11.59 -2.36 -3.09
CA THR A 57 11.95 -2.85 -4.43
C THR A 57 11.21 -4.15 -4.77
N THR A 58 11.10 -5.05 -3.79
CA THR A 58 10.43 -6.34 -3.98
C THR A 58 8.92 -6.16 -4.19
N THR A 59 8.28 -5.30 -3.41
CA THR A 59 6.84 -5.02 -3.52
C THR A 59 6.53 -4.26 -4.79
N LEU A 60 7.37 -3.31 -5.20
CA LEU A 60 7.23 -2.60 -6.48
C LEU A 60 7.13 -3.58 -7.66
N LEU A 61 8.00 -4.60 -7.70
CA LEU A 61 7.94 -5.66 -8.71
C LEU A 61 6.65 -6.47 -8.67
N LYS A 62 6.11 -6.74 -7.47
CA LYS A 62 4.83 -7.44 -7.30
C LYS A 62 3.65 -6.61 -7.78
N CYS A 63 3.63 -5.30 -7.50
CA CYS A 63 2.60 -4.40 -8.00
C CYS A 63 2.61 -4.36 -9.53
N TYR A 64 3.79 -4.17 -10.15
CA TYR A 64 3.90 -4.21 -11.61
C TYR A 64 3.51 -5.56 -12.21
N ALA A 65 3.83 -6.67 -11.52
CA ALA A 65 3.38 -7.99 -11.96
C ALA A 65 1.84 -8.05 -11.94
N ALA A 66 1.21 -7.64 -10.84
CA ALA A 66 -0.24 -7.67 -10.69
C ALA A 66 -0.96 -6.81 -11.74
N ILE A 67 -0.44 -5.62 -12.04
CA ILE A 67 -0.95 -4.74 -13.10
C ILE A 67 -0.81 -5.41 -14.47
N LYS A 68 0.37 -5.95 -14.79
CA LYS A 68 0.62 -6.60 -16.09
C LYS A 68 -0.17 -7.88 -16.31
N THR A 69 -0.57 -8.57 -15.23
CA THR A 69 -1.32 -9.83 -15.30
C THR A 69 -2.81 -9.68 -15.05
N ASP A 70 -3.33 -8.45 -14.90
CA ASP A 70 -4.74 -8.18 -14.60
C ASP A 70 -5.22 -8.86 -13.30
N THR A 71 -4.34 -8.99 -12.31
CA THR A 71 -4.63 -9.62 -11.00
C THR A 71 -4.65 -8.61 -9.85
N VAL A 72 -4.97 -7.35 -10.17
CA VAL A 72 -5.00 -6.23 -9.23
C VAL A 72 -5.98 -6.47 -8.09
N GLU A 73 -7.21 -6.90 -8.42
CA GLU A 73 -8.25 -7.13 -7.43
C GLU A 73 -7.84 -8.21 -6.40
N ASP A 74 -7.28 -9.32 -6.87
CA ASP A 74 -6.82 -10.42 -6.01
C ASP A 74 -5.66 -9.95 -5.11
N TYR A 75 -4.71 -9.21 -5.68
CA TYR A 75 -3.59 -8.64 -4.95
C TYR A 75 -4.07 -7.72 -3.82
N LEU A 76 -4.89 -6.72 -4.14
CA LEU A 76 -5.43 -5.76 -3.16
C LEU A 76 -6.31 -6.44 -2.12
N THR A 77 -7.18 -7.37 -2.53
CA THR A 77 -8.02 -8.14 -1.61
C THR A 77 -7.18 -8.97 -0.64
N HIS A 78 -6.11 -9.62 -1.11
CA HIS A 78 -5.24 -10.40 -0.26
C HIS A 78 -4.51 -9.51 0.77
N ARG A 79 -4.05 -8.33 0.37
CA ARG A 79 -3.38 -7.38 1.29
C ARG A 79 -4.34 -6.75 2.29
N ALA A 80 -5.52 -6.34 1.84
CA ALA A 80 -6.55 -5.79 2.73
C ALA A 80 -6.97 -6.77 3.83
N LYS A 81 -7.03 -8.08 3.54
CA LYS A 81 -7.33 -9.13 4.53
C LYS A 81 -6.28 -9.26 5.64
N LEU A 82 -5.05 -8.81 5.39
CA LEU A 82 -3.99 -8.82 6.38
C LEU A 82 -4.11 -7.66 7.37
N LEU A 83 -4.84 -6.59 7.01
CA LEU A 83 -5.19 -5.49 7.92
C LEU A 83 -6.36 -5.90 8.80
N ILE A 84 -6.05 -6.34 10.02
CA ILE A 84 -7.04 -6.86 10.97
C ILE A 84 -7.47 -5.73 11.93
N ASP A 85 -6.52 -4.91 12.36
CA ASP A 85 -6.75 -3.79 13.27
C ASP A 85 -7.45 -2.63 12.56
N ASN A 86 -8.51 -2.11 13.20
CA ASN A 86 -9.25 -0.97 12.68
C ASN A 86 -8.39 0.28 12.53
N ASP A 87 -7.41 0.49 13.41
CA ASP A 87 -6.46 1.61 13.31
C ASP A 87 -5.65 1.54 12.01
N MET A 88 -5.13 0.35 11.67
CA MET A 88 -4.38 0.11 10.43
C MET A 88 -5.26 0.26 9.18
N LYS A 89 -6.53 -0.17 9.25
CA LYS A 89 -7.50 0.04 8.15
C LYS A 89 -7.80 1.53 7.95
N GLN A 90 -8.00 2.28 9.03
CA GLN A 90 -8.23 3.72 8.97
C GLN A 90 -6.99 4.46 8.45
N GLN A 91 -5.80 4.05 8.90
CA GLN A 91 -4.54 4.60 8.40
C GLN A 91 -4.36 4.31 6.91
N ALA A 92 -4.66 3.10 6.44
CA ALA A 92 -4.66 2.77 5.02
C ALA A 92 -5.58 3.71 4.23
N MET A 93 -6.83 3.88 4.66
CA MET A 93 -7.78 4.77 4.00
C MET A 93 -7.37 6.24 4.04
N GLN A 94 -6.73 6.69 5.12
CA GLN A 94 -6.20 8.05 5.19
C GLN A 94 -5.07 8.24 4.18
N LEU A 95 -4.14 7.30 4.08
CA LEU A 95 -3.04 7.37 3.14
C LEU A 95 -3.51 7.26 1.68
N VAL A 96 -4.51 6.43 1.41
CA VAL A 96 -5.19 6.37 0.11
C VAL A 96 -5.70 7.76 -0.29
N ARG A 97 -6.35 8.47 0.64
CA ARG A 97 -6.85 9.83 0.41
C ARG A 97 -5.71 10.85 0.26
N ASP A 98 -4.65 10.71 1.05
CA ASP A 98 -3.50 11.62 0.99
C ASP A 98 -2.75 11.50 -0.35
N VAL A 99 -2.57 10.28 -0.86
CA VAL A 99 -2.03 10.02 -2.21
C VAL A 99 -2.94 10.63 -3.27
N ALA A 100 -4.24 10.40 -3.16
CA ALA A 100 -5.23 10.93 -4.09
C ALA A 100 -5.33 12.47 -4.11
N ILE A 101 -4.93 13.14 -3.03
CA ILE A 101 -4.85 14.61 -2.95
C ILE A 101 -3.49 15.11 -3.45
N ALA A 102 -2.44 14.31 -3.27
CA ALA A 102 -1.10 14.63 -3.74
C ALA A 102 -1.00 14.53 -5.27
N ASP A 103 -1.80 13.65 -5.88
CA ASP A 103 -1.99 13.64 -7.32
C ASP A 103 -2.92 14.78 -7.76
N ASP A 104 -2.52 15.52 -8.79
CA ASP A 104 -3.32 16.61 -9.37
C ASP A 104 -4.44 16.05 -10.26
N GLU A 105 -4.26 14.83 -10.80
CA GLU A 105 -5.24 14.14 -11.64
C GLU A 105 -5.26 12.62 -11.37
N LEU A 106 -6.23 12.18 -10.56
CA LEU A 106 -6.50 10.75 -10.38
C LEU A 106 -6.94 10.08 -11.69
N ASP A 107 -6.16 9.13 -12.18
CA ASP A 107 -6.55 8.33 -13.35
C ASP A 107 -7.59 7.25 -12.98
N ALA A 108 -8.25 6.68 -13.99
CA ALA A 108 -9.23 5.62 -13.83
C ALA A 108 -8.67 4.38 -13.10
N ALA A 109 -7.39 4.06 -13.30
CA ALA A 109 -6.74 2.93 -12.64
C ALA A 109 -6.62 3.14 -11.11
N GLU A 110 -6.23 4.35 -10.70
CA GLU A 110 -6.11 4.73 -9.30
C GLU A 110 -7.47 4.83 -8.64
N GLN A 111 -8.43 5.49 -9.30
CA GLN A 111 -9.80 5.59 -8.80
C GLN A 111 -10.40 4.20 -8.57
N GLN A 112 -10.21 3.26 -9.50
CA GLN A 112 -10.67 1.88 -9.33
C GLN A 112 -10.01 1.19 -8.12
N ALA A 113 -8.70 1.40 -7.91
CA ALA A 113 -8.00 0.84 -6.76
C ALA A 113 -8.49 1.47 -5.43
N ILE A 114 -8.74 2.78 -5.42
CA ILE A 114 -9.29 3.52 -4.26
C ILE A 114 -10.68 2.99 -3.91
N ASP A 115 -11.58 2.86 -4.89
CA ASP A 115 -12.94 2.37 -4.68
C ASP A 115 -12.92 0.94 -4.12
N LEU A 116 -12.08 0.07 -4.68
CA LEU A 116 -11.93 -1.31 -4.18
C LEU A 116 -11.42 -1.33 -2.73
N LEU A 117 -10.44 -0.49 -2.39
CA LEU A 117 -9.91 -0.44 -1.03
C LEU A 117 -10.92 0.12 -0.03
N SER A 118 -11.69 1.14 -0.41
CA SER A 118 -12.82 1.63 0.38
C SER A 118 -13.81 0.50 0.67
N GLU A 119 -14.19 -0.27 -0.35
CA GLU A 119 -15.07 -1.43 -0.18
C GLU A 119 -14.49 -2.54 0.70
N LEU A 120 -13.19 -2.75 0.71
CA LEU A 120 -12.55 -3.82 1.47
C LEU A 120 -12.28 -3.44 2.94
N LEU A 121 -11.99 -2.17 3.20
CA LEU A 121 -11.50 -1.69 4.49
C LEU A 121 -12.57 -0.97 5.32
N GLU A 122 -13.59 -0.40 4.69
CA GLU A 122 -14.67 0.33 5.37
C GLU A 122 -15.95 -0.51 5.57
N LYS A 123 -15.94 -1.79 5.18
CA LYS A 123 -17.02 -2.76 5.45
C LYS A 123 -16.96 -3.39 6.84
#